data_AF-A0A3C1IIK3-F1
#
_entry.id   AF-A0A3C1IIK3-F1
#
_cell.length_a   1.000
_cell.length_b   1.000
_cell.length_c   1.000
_cell.angle_alpha   90.00
_cell.angle_beta   90.00
_cell.angle_gamma   90.00
#
_symmetry.space_group_name_H-M   'P 1'
#
loop_
_entity.id
_entity.type
_entity.pdbx_description
1 polymer ?
#
loop_
_entity_poly.entity_id
_entity_poly.type
_entity_poly.pdbx_seq_one_letter_code
_entity_poly.pdbx_strand_id
1 'polypeptide(L)' 'MKTVKDYIRTIPDFPHKGILFRDVTTLFADPRG' A
#
# COMPACT_ATOMS: atom_id res chain seq x y z
N MET A 1 5.09 -4.70 -17.37
CA MET A 1 5.22 -3.29 -16.94
C MET A 1 4.47 -3.17 -15.62
N LYS A 2 5.16 -2.90 -14.50
CA LYS A 2 4.49 -2.76 -13.19
C LYS A 2 3.80 -1.40 -13.12
N THR A 3 2.55 -1.38 -12.72
CA THR A 3 1.75 -0.15 -12.62
C THR A 3 1.67 0.31 -11.16
N VAL A 4 1.38 1.59 -10.91
CA VAL A 4 1.26 2.16 -9.55
C VAL A 4 0.31 1.34 -8.66
N LYS A 5 -0.70 0.69 -9.24
CA LYS A 5 -1.64 -0.19 -8.54
C LYS A 5 -0.97 -1.41 -7.92
N ASP A 6 0.14 -1.90 -8.46
CA ASP A 6 0.85 -3.10 -7.96
C ASP A 6 1.59 -2.83 -6.64
N TYR A 7 1.79 -1.55 -6.31
CA TYR A 7 2.45 -1.15 -5.06
C TYR A 7 1.46 -0.93 -3.91
N ILE A 8 0.16 -0.78 -4.19
CA ILE A 8 -0.85 -0.52 -3.16
C ILE A 8 -1.21 -1.84 -2.47
N ARG A 9 -0.75 -2.01 -1.23
CA ARG A 9 -1.12 -3.16 -0.40
C ARG A 9 -2.40 -2.85 0.36
N THR A 10 -3.23 -3.88 0.56
CA THR A 10 -4.46 -3.74 1.35
C THR A 10 -4.30 -4.50 2.64
N ILE A 11 -4.36 -3.79 3.76
CA ILE A 11 -4.26 -4.35 5.11
C ILE A 11 -5.66 -4.29 5.72
N PRO A 12 -6.38 -5.43 5.83
CA PRO A 12 -7.67 -5.44 6.49
C PRO A 12 -7.51 -5.26 8.00
N ASP A 13 -8.52 -4.64 8.61
CA ASP A 13 -8.68 -4.45 10.06
C ASP A 13 -7.57 -3.63 10.75
N PHE A 14 -6.92 -2.73 10.02
CA PHE A 14 -5.87 -1.85 10.55
C PHE A 14 -6.26 -0.36 10.49
N PRO A 15 -6.03 0.44 11.57
CA PRO A 15 -5.59 0.02 12.90
C PRO A 15 -6.71 -0.58 13.78
N HIS A 16 -7.96 -0.55 13.30
CA HIS A 16 -9.12 -1.14 13.98
C HIS A 16 -9.91 -2.02 13.01
N LYS A 17 -10.64 -3.01 13.55
CA LYS A 17 -11.52 -3.89 12.78
C LYS A 17 -12.53 -3.12 11.93
N GLY A 18 -12.76 -3.61 10.72
CA GLY A 18 -13.67 -3.04 9.72
C GLY A 18 -13.01 -2.04 8.77
N ILE A 19 -11.74 -1.69 8.95
CA ILE A 19 -11.02 -0.75 8.09
C ILE A 19 -10.21 -1.50 7.02
N LEU A 20 -10.36 -1.10 5.77
CA LEU A 20 -9.48 -1.54 4.69
C LEU A 20 -8.38 -0.50 4.46
N PHE A 21 -7.25 -0.65 5.13
CA PHE A 21 -6.13 0.27 5.02
C PHE A 21 -5.38 0.07 3.70
N ARG A 22 -5.09 1.16 3.00
CA ARG A 22 -4.29 1.15 1.77
C ARG A 22 -2.89 1.66 2.12
N ASP A 23 -1.95 0.73 2.17
CA ASP A 23 -0.56 1.04 2.45
C ASP A 23 0.16 1.44 1.15
N VAL A 24 0.60 2.70 1.11
CA VAL A 24 1.33 3.32 0.01
C VAL A 24 2.82 3.55 0.35
N THR A 25 3.29 3.10 1.51
CA THR A 25 4.70 3.28 1.94
C THR A 25 5.69 2.59 1.01
N THR A 26 5.24 1.53 0.32
CA THR A 26 5.94 0.84 -0.77
C THR A 26 6.27 1.73 -1.97
N LEU A 27 5.56 2.85 -2.19
CA LEU A 27 5.89 3.83 -3.23
C LEU A 27 7.14 4.65 -2.86
N PHE A 28 7.45 4.76 -1.58
CA PHE A 28 8.57 5.56 -1.07
C PHE A 28 9.77 4.71 -0.65
N ALA A 29 9.62 3.38 -0.67
CA ALA A 29 10.66 2.42 -0.29
C ALA A 29 11.65 2.11 -1.43
N ASP A 30 11.37 2.52 -2.67
CA ASP A 30 12.38 2.56 -3.74
C ASP A 30 12.84 4.03 -3.90
N PRO A 31 14.09 4.38 -3.54
CA PRO A 31 14.64 5.71 -3.79
C PRO A 31 14.89 5.99 -5.29
N ARG A 32 14.48 5.08 -6.18
CA ARG A 32 14.46 5.30 -7.63
C ARG A 32 13.00 5.47 -8.05
N GLY A 33 12.63 6.71 -8.33
CA GLY A 33 11.36 7.05 -8.98
C GLY A 33 11.20 6.41 -10.35
#